data_AF-X1J5E2-F1
#
_entry.id   AF-X1J5E2-F1
#
_cell.length_a   1.000
_cell.length_b   1.000
_cell.length_c   1.000
_cell.angle_alpha   90.00
_cell.angle_beta   90.00
_cell.angle_gamma   90.00
#
_symmetry.space_group_name_H-M   'P 1'
#
loop_
_entity.id
_entity.type
_entity.pdbx_description
1 polymer ?
#
loop_
_entity_poly.entity_id
_entity_poly.type
_entity_poly.pdbx_seq_one_letter_code
_entity_poly.pdbx_strand_id
1 'polypeptide(L)'
;MQYELVFTAKIENSWHLYSQDIPDGGPIPTSFSINGSDNFELVGNVEEISEAEEKYDPSFDMNLKLFSDKAVFIQKVKLISDGPVTISG
;
A
#
# COMPACT_ATOMS: atom_id res chain seq x y z
N MET A 1 12.36 0.32 -18.99
CA MET A 1 13.04 -0.31 -17.82
C MET A 1 12.02 -0.46 -16.69
N GLN A 2 12.16 -1.44 -15.80
CA GLN A 2 11.23 -1.66 -14.67
C GLN A 2 11.86 -1.24 -13.35
N TYR A 3 11.07 -0.62 -12.47
CA TYR A 3 11.48 -0.14 -11.15
C TYR A 3 10.38 -0.44 -10.12
N GLU A 4 10.77 -0.41 -8.85
CA GLU A 4 9.85 -0.57 -7.72
C GLU A 4 9.85 0.71 -6.88
N LEU A 5 8.65 1.22 -6.61
CA LEU A 5 8.45 2.24 -5.58
C LEU A 5 8.15 1.50 -4.27
N VAL A 6 9.06 1.63 -3.31
CA VAL A 6 8.97 0.95 -2.01
C VAL A 6 8.48 1.94 -0.96
N PHE A 7 7.27 1.72 -0.45
CA PHE A 7 6.70 2.49 0.65
C PHE A 7 6.91 1.72 1.95
N THR A 8 7.58 2.32 2.92
CA THR A 8 7.79 1.71 4.25
C THR A 8 7.14 2.58 5.31
N ALA A 9 6.15 2.03 6.00
CA ALA A 9 5.57 2.62 7.20
C ALA A 9 6.26 2.03 8.43
N LYS A 10 6.70 2.89 9.35
CA LYS A 10 7.10 2.51 10.71
C LYS A 10 5.92 2.80 11.63
N ILE A 11 5.47 1.79 12.35
CA ILE A 11 4.27 1.83 13.18
C ILE A 11 4.71 1.78 14.63
N GLU A 12 4.23 2.73 15.44
CA GLU A 12 4.57 2.76 16.86
C GLU A 12 3.85 1.65 17.64
N ASN A 13 4.45 1.22 18.74
CA ASN A 13 3.86 0.20 19.60
C ASN A 13 2.43 0.58 20.02
N SER A 14 1.53 -0.39 20.00
CA SER A 14 0.09 -0.21 20.28
C SER A 14 -0.73 0.48 19.17
N TRP A 15 -0.09 0.90 18.07
CA TRP A 15 -0.78 1.32 16.86
C TRP A 15 -0.80 0.20 15.83
N HIS A 16 -1.82 0.24 14.97
CA HIS A 16 -1.99 -0.67 13.86
C HIS A 16 -2.31 0.12 12.59
N LEU A 17 -1.85 -0.41 11.45
CA LEU A 17 -2.21 0.08 10.12
C LEU A 17 -3.13 -0.95 9.46
N TYR A 18 -4.30 -0.53 9.00
CA TYR A 18 -5.23 -1.41 8.28
C TYR A 18 -4.66 -1.84 6.93
N SER A 19 -4.96 -3.08 6.52
CA SER A 19 -4.69 -3.58 5.16
C SER A 19 -5.41 -2.75 4.09
N GLN A 20 -4.97 -2.89 2.83
CA GLN A 20 -5.68 -2.50 1.63
C GLN A 20 -6.91 -3.39 1.38
N ASP A 21 -6.90 -4.62 1.91
CA ASP A 21 -7.97 -5.62 1.82
C ASP A 21 -8.83 -5.60 3.09
N ILE A 22 -9.84 -4.73 3.09
CA ILE A 22 -10.81 -4.58 4.17
C ILE A 22 -12.21 -4.90 3.62
N PRO A 23 -12.99 -5.80 4.27
CA PRO A 23 -14.36 -6.09 3.86
C PRO A 23 -15.28 -4.86 3.92
N ASP A 24 -16.34 -4.89 3.10
CA ASP A 24 -17.39 -3.86 3.12
C ASP A 24 -17.96 -3.69 4.54
N GLY A 25 -18.12 -2.43 4.96
CA GLY A 25 -18.59 -2.08 6.31
C GLY A 25 -17.49 -1.99 7.37
N GLY A 26 -16.24 -2.31 7.02
CA GLY A 26 -15.06 -2.10 7.85
C GLY A 26 -14.53 -0.65 7.86
N PRO A 27 -13.34 -0.43 8.47
CA PRO A 27 -12.67 0.87 8.47
C PRO A 27 -12.18 1.26 7.08
N ILE A 28 -11.71 2.51 6.96
CA ILE A 28 -11.06 2.99 5.73
C ILE A 28 -9.76 2.20 5.52
N PRO A 29 -9.60 1.49 4.38
CA PRO A 29 -8.38 0.75 4.08
C PRO A 29 -7.21 1.69 3.78
N THR A 30 -5.99 1.18 3.95
CA THR A 30 -4.81 1.86 3.41
C THR A 30 -4.93 1.93 1.89
N SER A 31 -4.61 3.09 1.31
CA SER A 31 -4.70 3.29 -0.14
C SER A 31 -3.58 4.17 -0.64
N PHE A 32 -3.17 3.96 -1.89
CA PHE A 32 -2.15 4.76 -2.56
C PHE A 32 -2.74 5.42 -3.80
N SER A 33 -2.47 6.71 -3.96
CA SER A 33 -2.74 7.44 -5.18
C SER A 33 -1.40 7.78 -5.83
N ILE A 34 -1.23 7.43 -7.10
CA ILE A 34 -0.04 7.80 -7.87
C ILE A 34 -0.56 8.50 -9.12
N ASN A 35 -0.16 9.75 -9.31
CA ASN A 35 -0.55 10.55 -10.45
C ASN A 35 0.08 9.97 -11.72
N GLY A 36 -0.75 9.64 -12.70
CA GLY A 36 -0.29 9.12 -13.99
C GLY A 36 0.52 10.15 -14.79
N SER A 37 1.37 9.65 -15.69
CA SER A 37 2.18 10.45 -16.62
C SER A 37 2.46 9.66 -17.88
N ASP A 38 2.67 10.34 -19.01
CA ASP A 38 3.06 9.68 -20.29
C ASP A 38 4.49 9.11 -20.26
N ASN A 39 5.25 9.36 -19.19
CA ASN A 39 6.63 8.92 -19.05
C ASN A 39 6.78 7.56 -18.35
N PHE A 40 5.73 7.05 -17.70
CA PHE A 40 5.75 5.74 -17.04
C PHE A 40 4.36 5.10 -16.96
N GLU A 41 4.36 3.77 -16.87
CA GLU A 41 3.17 2.96 -16.63
C GLU A 41 3.23 2.34 -15.24
N LEU A 42 2.10 2.31 -14.53
CA LEU A 42 1.93 1.47 -13.34
C LEU A 42 1.72 0.03 -13.79
N VAL A 43 2.50 -0.90 -13.25
CA VAL A 43 2.39 -2.32 -13.54
C VAL A 43 1.67 -2.99 -12.38
N GLY A 44 0.36 -3.21 -12.54
CA GLY A 44 -0.50 -3.74 -11.50
C GLY A 44 -0.79 -2.73 -10.37
N ASN A 45 -1.42 -3.23 -9.32
CA ASN A 45 -1.74 -2.46 -8.12
C ASN A 45 -0.57 -2.46 -7.13
N VAL A 46 -0.65 -1.64 -6.09
CA VAL A 46 0.28 -1.69 -4.96
C VAL A 46 0.11 -3.01 -4.21
N GLU A 47 1.19 -3.76 -4.06
CA GLU A 47 1.23 -5.04 -3.36
C GLU A 47 1.60 -4.83 -1.88
N GLU A 48 0.92 -5.54 -0.97
CA GLU A 48 1.31 -5.66 0.43
C GLU A 48 2.43 -6.71 0.55
N ILE A 49 3.61 -6.29 0.98
CA ILE A 49 4.79 -7.16 1.08
C ILE A 49 4.98 -7.68 2.50
N SER A 50 4.67 -6.84 3.50
CA SER A 50 4.61 -7.29 4.88
C SER A 50 3.45 -8.27 5.06
N GLU A 51 3.61 -9.24 5.97
CA GLU A 51 2.51 -10.10 6.38
C GLU A 51 1.59 -9.35 7.35
N ALA A 52 0.30 -9.33 7.06
CA ALA A 52 -0.72 -8.74 7.94
C ALA A 52 -1.20 -9.79 8.95
N GLU A 53 -1.42 -9.36 10.18
CA GLU A 53 -2.06 -10.16 11.22
C GLU A 53 -3.58 -9.99 11.14
N GLU A 54 -4.34 -11.08 11.23
CA GLU A 54 -5.80 -11.02 11.34
C GLU A 54 -6.21 -10.91 12.81
N LYS A 55 -7.00 -9.88 13.15
CA LYS A 55 -7.51 -9.64 14.51
C LYS A 55 -8.97 -9.21 14.47
N TYR A 56 -9.74 -9.68 15.44
CA TYR A 56 -11.13 -9.23 15.61
C TYR A 56 -11.16 -7.79 16.15
N ASP A 57 -11.84 -6.90 15.44
CA ASP A 57 -12.07 -5.51 15.85
C ASP A 57 -13.51 -5.34 16.37
N PRO A 58 -13.71 -5.05 17.67
CA PRO A 58 -15.03 -4.92 18.26
C PRO A 58 -15.79 -3.68 17.79
N SER A 59 -15.11 -2.69 17.19
CA SER A 59 -15.76 -1.48 16.67
C SER A 59 -16.52 -1.77 15.39
N PHE A 60 -16.07 -2.76 14.63
CA PHE A 60 -16.63 -3.16 13.34
C PHE A 60 -17.27 -4.56 13.38
N ASP A 61 -17.16 -5.28 14.50
CA ASP A 61 -17.68 -6.64 14.70
C ASP A 61 -17.22 -7.62 13.61
N MET A 62 -15.93 -7.54 13.22
CA MET A 62 -15.35 -8.39 12.18
C MET A 62 -13.84 -8.60 12.36
N ASN A 63 -13.31 -9.62 11.69
CA ASN A 63 -11.87 -9.82 11.59
C ASN A 63 -11.27 -8.89 10.54
N LEU A 64 -10.22 -8.17 10.91
CA LEU A 64 -9.50 -7.23 10.07
C LEU A 64 -8.02 -7.61 9.99
N LYS A 65 -7.43 -7.40 8.81
CA LYS A 65 -6.00 -7.53 8.58
C LYS A 65 -5.29 -6.24 8.95
N LEU A 66 -4.26 -6.35 9.78
CA LEU A 66 -3.54 -5.25 10.40
C LEU A 66 -2.03 -5.46 10.33
N PHE A 67 -1.27 -4.39 10.18
CA PHE A 67 0.17 -4.38 10.35
C PHE A 67 0.57 -3.79 11.70
N SER A 68 1.59 -4.37 12.32
CA SER A 68 2.24 -3.89 13.54
C SER A 68 3.72 -3.66 13.26
N ASP A 69 4.35 -2.72 13.97
CA ASP A 69 5.77 -2.32 13.90
C ASP A 69 6.26 -1.76 12.54
N LYS A 70 5.98 -2.46 11.43
CA LYS A 70 6.39 -2.09 10.08
C LYS A 70 5.47 -2.69 9.01
N ALA A 71 5.09 -1.87 8.04
CA ALA A 71 4.42 -2.31 6.81
C ALA A 71 5.24 -1.89 5.58
N VAL A 72 5.38 -2.79 4.61
CA VAL A 72 6.04 -2.52 3.32
C VAL A 72 5.05 -2.76 2.19
N PHE A 73 4.99 -1.81 1.28
CA PHE A 73 4.17 -1.87 0.09
C PHE A 73 5.01 -1.58 -1.15
N ILE A 74 4.70 -2.24 -2.27
CA ILE A 74 5.44 -2.05 -3.53
C ILE A 74 4.48 -1.73 -4.67
N GLN A 75 4.74 -0.62 -5.36
CA GLN A 75 4.21 -0.36 -6.70
C GLN A 75 5.30 -0.64 -7.73
N LYS A 76 5.02 -1.52 -8.70
CA LYS A 76 5.90 -1.72 -9.86
C LYS A 76 5.59 -0.65 -10.90
N VAL A 77 6.64 -0.04 -11.47
CA VAL A 77 6.53 0.96 -12.53
C VAL A 77 7.44 0.63 -13.70
N LYS A 78 6.96 0.89 -14.91
CA LYS A 78 7.73 0.72 -16.15
C LYS A 78 7.93 2.07 -16.80
N LEU A 79 9.17 2.50 -16.95
CA LEU A 79 9.47 3.75 -17.65
C LEU A 79 9.26 3.57 -19.16
N ILE A 80 8.61 4.55 -19.77
CA ILE A 80 8.35 4.64 -21.20
C ILE A 80 9.40 5.52 -21.89
N SER A 81 9.91 6.55 -21.21
CA SER A 81 10.91 7.48 -21.75
C SER A 81 12.30 7.27 -21.14
N ASP A 82 13.33 7.66 -21.90
CA ASP A 82 14.75 7.61 -21.48
C ASP A 82 15.20 8.89 -20.75
N GLY A 83 14.30 9.86 -20.59
CA GLY A 83 14.56 11.14 -19.92
C GLY A 83 14.27 11.12 -18.41
N PRO A 84 14.48 12.24 -17.70
CA PRO A 84 14.08 12.37 -16.31
C PRO A 84 12.57 12.13 -16.14
N VAL A 85 12.21 11.25 -15.21
CA VAL A 85 10.82 10.95 -14.87
C VAL A 85 10.51 11.45 -13.47
N THR A 86 9.41 12.18 -13.32
CA THR A 86 8.86 12.57 -12.02
C THR A 86 7.63 11.71 -11.72
N ILE A 87 7.59 11.15 -10.52
CA ILE A 87 6.46 10.39 -9.99
C ILE A 87 5.97 11.14 -8.76
N SER A 88 4.67 11.40 -8.67
CA SER A 88 4.02 12.08 -7.55
C SER A 88 2.70 11.40 -7.21
N GLY A 89 2.16 11.69 -6.02
CA GLY A 89 0.95 11.05 -5.48
C GLY A 89 0.56 11.69 -4.16
#